data_AF-A0AAN6LKF4-F1
#
_entry.id   AF-A0AAN6LKF4-F1
#
_cell.length_a   1.000
_cell.length_b   1.000
_cell.length_c   1.000
_cell.angle_alpha   90.00
_cell.angle_beta   90.00
_cell.angle_gamma   90.00
#
_symmetry.space_group_name_H-M   'P 1'
#
loop_
_entity.id
_entity.type
_entity.pdbx_description
1 polymer ?
#
loop_
_entity_poly.entity_id
_entity_poly.type
_entity_poly.pdbx_seq_one_letter_code
_entity_poly.pdbx_strand_id
1 'polypeptide(L)'
;MPATLLRWETYVGFLLGASFTLVIASLPKGVLTIEHKSQSPQAQTPISPKSEDGALETEPSNNDSDDGDIRTAQIALNTSVLAELQRAVQNTVPWADLSLNFIKWGRRYPAERHKLEVERSRNSQACRGSSTRKPPRAKDDFSIPMEEPEILRTLANDVVMLLQQHSDQDSIPSGTAICSALSSALKNGKVLWSHFGRVVVQLDEHIVVKFGNNITLTDADTTAHIAKLSDDIPAPRPLGVMSVGKRTYMFMTLVKGDCLGNIWSGLSDVEKISIRDQLDIILGKLRALPLPSQYLGGGNPPRCIDCRMWKRESPVPIENETQFNAFLLSGNHRTGRQPYVEFVRPMLRDDHHIVMTHGDLHPRNIMVIKEEGGIQVTGLIDWEHSGAYPEYWEFVKSLNTMFPVRSGDWCFFLPQNGMGAYCAEFSIDRFLENCVT
;
A
#
# COMPACT_ATOMS: atom_id res chain seq x y z
N MET A 1 -10.91 64.92 4.49
CA MET A 1 -9.91 63.91 4.93
C MET A 1 -9.82 63.92 6.45
N PRO A 2 -9.53 62.79 7.12
CA PRO A 2 -9.01 61.56 6.54
C PRO A 2 -9.99 60.38 6.64
N ALA A 3 -10.07 59.67 5.51
CA ALA A 3 -10.45 58.27 5.47
C ALA A 3 -9.39 57.47 6.22
N THR A 4 -9.79 56.64 7.18
CA THR A 4 -8.94 55.60 7.73
C THR A 4 -8.71 54.56 6.64
N LEU A 5 -7.67 54.79 5.84
CA LEU A 5 -7.05 53.77 5.00
C LEU A 5 -6.74 52.56 5.88
N LEU A 6 -7.45 51.45 5.68
CA LEU A 6 -6.97 50.14 6.10
C LEU A 6 -5.58 49.98 5.46
N ARG A 7 -4.54 50.06 6.27
CA ARG A 7 -3.18 49.74 5.84
C ARG A 7 -3.13 48.23 5.59
N TRP A 8 -2.93 47.87 4.34
CA TRP A 8 -2.58 46.52 3.93
C TRP A 8 -1.08 46.35 4.16
N GLU A 9 -0.68 45.51 5.11
CA GLU A 9 0.70 45.05 5.20
C GLU A 9 0.80 43.68 4.53
N THR A 10 1.45 43.67 3.37
CA THR A 10 1.81 42.45 2.65
C THR A 10 3.03 41.83 3.32
N TYR A 11 2.86 40.71 4.01
CA TYR A 11 4.00 39.93 4.51
C TYR A 11 4.34 38.81 3.54
N VAL A 12 5.51 38.92 2.90
CA VAL A 12 6.10 37.86 2.09
C VAL A 12 6.96 36.99 3.00
N GLY A 13 6.45 35.83 3.39
CA GLY A 13 7.21 34.80 4.08
C GLY A 13 7.77 33.79 3.07
N PHE A 14 9.09 33.72 2.94
CA PHE A 14 9.76 32.70 2.12
C PHE A 14 9.81 31.37 2.87
N LEU A 15 9.12 30.35 2.37
CA LEU A 15 9.32 28.95 2.71
C LEU A 15 9.80 28.22 1.46
N LEU A 16 11.06 27.77 1.50
CA LEU A 16 11.69 27.01 0.43
C LEU A 16 10.97 25.66 0.25
N GLY A 17 10.22 25.54 -0.84
CA GLY A 17 9.90 24.26 -1.49
C GLY A 17 8.42 23.86 -1.51
N ALA A 18 7.78 24.07 -2.67
CA ALA A 18 6.51 23.52 -3.18
C ALA A 18 5.17 24.19 -2.77
N SER A 19 4.56 24.79 -3.81
CA SER A 19 3.14 25.15 -4.03
C SER A 19 2.57 26.37 -3.30
N PHE A 20 2.34 27.43 -4.09
CA PHE A 20 1.65 28.65 -3.69
C PHE A 20 0.15 28.39 -3.44
N THR A 21 -0.31 28.65 -2.22
CA THR A 21 -1.72 28.95 -1.96
C THR A 21 -1.78 30.31 -1.27
N LEU A 22 -2.35 31.31 -1.93
CA LEU A 22 -2.56 32.64 -1.37
C LEU A 22 -3.81 32.59 -0.47
N VAL A 23 -3.61 32.46 0.84
CA VAL A 23 -4.71 32.59 1.82
C VAL A 23 -4.69 34.03 2.36
N ILE A 24 -5.65 34.84 1.94
CA ILE A 24 -5.89 36.16 2.53
C ILE A 24 -6.87 35.96 3.68
N ALA A 25 -6.36 36.00 4.92
CA ALA A 25 -7.19 35.99 6.12
C ALA A 25 -6.88 37.22 6.98
N SER A 26 -7.91 38.00 7.29
CA SER A 26 -7.85 39.11 8.25
C SER A 26 -8.23 38.61 9.63
N LEU A 27 -7.40 38.84 10.65
CA LEU A 27 -7.78 38.61 12.04
C LEU A 27 -7.41 39.82 12.93
N PRO A 28 -8.28 40.26 13.85
CA PRO A 28 -7.99 41.32 14.81
C PRO A 28 -7.14 40.79 15.98
N LYS A 29 -6.18 41.60 16.45
CA LYS A 29 -5.31 41.26 17.59
C LYS A 29 -6.07 41.31 18.93
N GLY A 30 -6.00 40.21 19.68
CA GLY A 30 -6.26 40.16 21.13
C GLY A 30 -5.02 39.65 21.85
N VAL A 31 -4.61 40.35 22.91
CA VAL A 31 -3.38 40.18 23.69
C VAL A 31 -3.48 38.97 24.64
N LEU A 32 -2.46 38.11 24.68
CA LEU A 32 -2.25 37.13 25.77
C LEU A 32 -0.81 37.26 26.30
N THR A 33 -0.69 37.85 27.48
CA THR A 33 0.49 37.85 28.34
C THR A 33 0.59 36.52 29.09
N ILE A 34 1.76 35.88 29.09
CA ILE A 34 2.08 34.70 29.91
C ILE A 34 3.21 35.09 30.87
N GLU A 35 2.92 35.03 32.18
CA GLU A 35 3.89 35.20 33.26
C GLU A 35 4.78 33.97 33.43
N HIS A 36 6.06 34.23 33.67
CA HIS A 36 7.12 33.25 33.87
C HIS A 36 7.30 32.98 35.37
N LYS A 37 7.23 31.72 35.83
CA LYS A 37 7.76 31.31 37.14
C LYS A 37 8.79 30.21 36.97
N SER A 38 10.03 30.58 37.25
CA SER A 38 11.23 29.74 37.32
C SER A 38 11.35 29.07 38.70
N GLN A 39 11.68 27.78 38.74
CA GLN A 39 12.40 27.17 39.86
C GLN A 39 13.48 26.20 39.34
N SER A 40 14.68 26.38 39.88
CA SER A 40 15.95 25.73 39.55
C SER A 40 16.20 24.44 40.38
N PRO A 41 17.23 23.64 40.05
CA PRO A 41 17.30 22.20 40.34
C PRO A 41 18.20 21.82 41.53
N GLN A 42 18.02 20.61 42.07
CA GLN A 42 18.96 19.96 42.99
C GLN A 42 19.65 18.72 42.39
N ALA A 43 20.98 18.85 42.39
CA ALA A 43 22.14 17.94 42.37
C ALA A 43 22.01 16.40 42.25
N GLN A 44 23.02 15.89 41.53
CA GLN A 44 23.42 14.51 41.22
C GLN A 44 24.04 13.75 42.42
N THR A 45 24.08 12.41 42.31
CA THR A 45 25.28 11.63 42.67
C THR A 45 25.44 10.39 41.75
N PRO A 46 26.67 10.02 41.35
CA PRO A 46 26.95 8.94 40.39
C PRO A 46 27.42 7.65 41.06
N ILE A 47 27.18 6.49 40.42
CA ILE A 47 27.83 5.21 40.79
C ILE A 47 28.37 4.53 39.52
N SER A 48 29.64 4.13 39.61
CA SER A 48 30.52 3.53 38.59
C SER A 48 30.26 2.01 38.37
N PRO A 49 30.89 1.37 37.35
CA PRO A 49 30.40 0.17 36.66
C PRO A 49 30.87 -1.15 37.29
N LYS A 50 30.17 -2.24 36.96
CA LYS A 50 30.67 -3.60 37.10
C LYS A 50 30.73 -4.30 35.74
N SER A 51 31.90 -4.87 35.51
CA SER A 51 32.32 -5.82 34.48
C SER A 51 31.50 -7.11 34.49
N GLU A 52 31.24 -7.68 33.31
CA GLU A 52 31.12 -9.12 33.14
C GLU A 52 31.57 -9.51 31.74
N ASP A 53 32.63 -10.32 31.72
CA ASP A 53 33.16 -11.05 30.57
C ASP A 53 32.17 -12.13 30.12
N GLY A 54 32.05 -12.31 28.81
CA GLY A 54 31.30 -13.40 28.20
C GLY A 54 31.79 -13.64 26.78
N ALA A 55 32.81 -14.47 26.66
CA ALA A 55 33.31 -14.99 25.39
C ALA A 55 32.23 -15.82 24.68
N LEU A 56 32.05 -15.61 23.38
CA LEU A 56 31.40 -16.60 22.53
C LEU A 56 32.16 -16.75 21.21
N GLU A 57 32.37 -18.02 20.91
CA GLU A 57 33.23 -18.59 19.89
C GLU A 57 32.79 -18.25 18.46
N THR A 58 33.78 -18.07 17.61
CA THR A 58 33.70 -17.94 16.15
C THR A 58 33.61 -19.29 15.46
N GLU A 59 32.87 -19.33 14.34
CA GLU A 59 33.17 -19.97 13.02
C GLU A 59 31.88 -20.55 12.36
N PRO A 60 31.74 -20.66 11.02
CA PRO A 60 32.52 -20.08 9.92
C PRO A 60 31.68 -19.27 8.91
N SER A 61 32.40 -18.38 8.21
CA SER A 61 31.97 -17.52 7.12
C SER A 61 31.51 -18.27 5.87
N ASN A 62 30.35 -17.90 5.33
CA ASN A 62 30.08 -17.98 3.89
C ASN A 62 30.10 -16.55 3.33
N ASN A 63 31.26 -16.18 2.77
CA ASN A 63 31.52 -14.89 2.14
C ASN A 63 30.74 -14.74 0.82
N ASP A 64 29.70 -13.91 0.84
CA ASP A 64 29.24 -13.18 -0.33
C ASP A 64 29.90 -11.80 -0.23
N SER A 65 31.04 -11.61 -0.91
CA SER A 65 32.03 -10.55 -0.67
C SER A 65 31.58 -9.10 -0.97
N ASP A 66 30.30 -8.87 -1.24
CA ASP A 66 29.71 -7.56 -1.59
C ASP A 66 28.78 -7.05 -0.46
N ASP A 67 28.10 -7.95 0.25
CA ASP A 67 27.18 -7.58 1.35
C ASP A 67 27.96 -7.13 2.61
N GLY A 68 29.21 -7.60 2.75
CA GLY A 68 30.15 -7.15 3.78
C GLY A 68 30.64 -5.72 3.58
N ASP A 69 30.79 -5.26 2.33
CA ASP A 69 31.26 -3.90 2.02
C ASP A 69 30.17 -2.86 2.30
N ILE A 70 28.92 -3.13 1.90
CA ILE A 70 27.78 -2.25 2.18
C ILE A 70 27.51 -2.14 3.68
N ARG A 71 27.52 -3.26 4.42
CA ARG A 71 27.35 -3.24 5.88
C ARG A 71 28.47 -2.46 6.56
N THR A 72 29.72 -2.66 6.14
CA THR A 72 30.88 -1.91 6.65
C THR A 72 30.73 -0.41 6.38
N ALA A 73 30.31 -0.02 5.18
CA ALA A 73 30.10 1.39 4.83
C ALA A 73 28.94 2.03 5.61
N GLN A 74 27.84 1.31 5.83
CA GLN A 74 26.72 1.76 6.66
C GLN A 74 27.14 1.91 8.13
N ILE A 75 27.93 0.97 8.66
CA ILE A 75 28.50 1.07 10.01
C ILE A 75 29.39 2.30 10.11
N ALA A 76 30.25 2.56 9.13
CA ALA A 76 31.10 3.74 9.09
C ALA A 76 30.30 5.06 9.05
N LEU A 77 29.26 5.14 8.20
CA LEU A 77 28.37 6.30 8.14
C LEU A 77 27.66 6.54 9.47
N ASN A 78 27.07 5.48 10.06
CA ASN A 78 26.38 5.57 11.35
C ASN A 78 27.33 6.07 12.45
N THR A 79 28.54 5.52 12.48
CA THR A 79 29.57 5.88 13.47
C THR A 79 30.02 7.33 13.29
N SER A 80 30.26 7.77 12.05
CA SER A 80 30.64 9.14 11.74
C SER A 80 29.56 10.14 12.11
N VAL A 81 28.31 9.84 11.79
CA VAL A 81 27.15 10.70 12.08
C VAL A 81 26.93 10.81 13.58
N LEU A 82 27.02 9.70 14.31
CA LEU A 82 26.89 9.68 15.77
C LEU A 82 28.01 10.49 16.44
N ALA A 83 29.25 10.36 15.95
CA ALA A 83 30.37 11.14 16.46
C ALA A 83 30.22 12.65 16.18
N GLU A 84 29.71 13.04 15.02
CA GLU A 84 29.45 14.45 14.69
C GLU A 84 28.30 15.02 15.53
N LEU A 85 27.23 14.25 15.74
CA LEU A 85 26.13 14.63 16.63
C LEU A 85 26.61 14.79 18.08
N GLN A 86 27.38 13.83 18.57
CA GLN A 86 27.94 13.87 19.92
C GLN A 86 28.86 15.09 20.11
N ARG A 87 29.69 15.41 19.13
CA ARG A 87 30.53 16.62 19.13
C ARG A 87 29.70 17.90 19.11
N ALA A 88 28.63 17.93 18.29
CA ALA A 88 27.73 19.08 18.23
C ALA A 88 27.03 19.31 19.58
N VAL A 89 26.58 18.23 20.24
CA VAL A 89 25.94 18.31 21.56
C VAL A 89 26.95 18.69 22.65
N GLN A 90 28.16 18.14 22.64
CA GLN A 90 29.22 18.46 23.62
C GLN A 90 29.71 19.91 23.52
N ASN A 91 29.64 20.51 22.33
CA ASN A 91 30.00 21.92 22.11
C ASN A 91 28.84 22.88 22.37
N THR A 92 27.67 22.38 22.79
CA THR A 92 26.54 23.23 23.21
C THR A 92 26.49 23.36 24.72
N VAL A 93 26.00 24.50 25.19
CA VAL A 93 25.75 24.71 26.62
C VAL A 93 24.66 23.75 27.12
N PRO A 94 24.69 23.29 28.39
CA PRO A 94 23.77 22.26 28.89
C PRO A 94 22.27 22.60 28.82
N TRP A 95 21.92 23.88 28.63
CA TRP A 95 20.55 24.38 28.50
C TRP A 95 20.13 24.70 27.05
N ALA A 96 21.00 24.44 26.06
CA ALA A 96 20.71 24.75 24.66
C ALA A 96 19.56 23.88 24.10
N ASP A 97 18.69 24.50 23.30
CA ASP A 97 17.68 23.77 22.53
C ASP A 97 18.36 22.99 21.39
N LEU A 98 18.29 21.66 21.46
CA LEU A 98 18.89 20.75 20.48
C LEU A 98 17.96 20.46 19.28
N SER A 99 16.72 20.98 19.27
CA SER A 99 15.72 20.70 18.23
C SER A 99 16.25 21.02 16.82
N LEU A 100 16.94 22.15 16.66
CA LEU A 100 17.53 22.54 15.38
C LEU A 100 18.64 21.57 14.92
N ASN A 101 19.42 21.02 15.86
CA ASN A 101 20.40 19.98 15.55
C ASN A 101 19.69 18.71 15.07
N PHE A 102 18.69 18.23 15.80
CA PHE A 102 17.94 17.04 15.42
C PHE A 102 17.19 17.20 14.09
N ILE A 103 16.62 18.38 13.80
CA ILE A 103 15.96 18.66 12.51
C ILE A 103 16.98 18.66 11.37
N LYS A 104 18.13 19.32 11.55
CA LYS A 104 19.20 19.34 10.55
C LYS A 104 19.69 17.93 10.24
N TRP A 105 19.89 17.12 11.28
CA TRP A 105 20.37 15.74 11.15
C TRP A 105 19.31 14.78 10.60
N GLY A 106 18.05 14.93 11.02
CA GLY A 106 16.91 14.17 10.50
C GLY A 106 16.69 14.39 9.00
N ARG A 107 17.09 15.54 8.45
CA ARG A 107 17.12 15.79 7.00
C ARG A 107 18.38 15.28 6.32
N ARG A 108 19.55 15.47 6.94
CA ARG A 108 20.86 15.13 6.34
C ARG A 108 21.12 13.63 6.29
N TYR A 109 20.81 12.90 7.36
CA TYR A 109 21.15 11.47 7.48
C TYR A 109 20.47 10.59 6.41
N PRO A 110 19.15 10.71 6.14
CA PRO A 110 18.51 9.93 5.08
C PRO A 110 19.12 10.20 3.70
N ALA A 111 19.48 11.47 3.41
CA ALA A 111 20.08 11.85 2.14
C ALA A 111 21.49 11.27 1.96
N GLU A 112 22.34 11.33 2.98
CA GLU A 112 23.69 10.76 2.93
C GLU A 112 23.66 9.22 2.88
N ARG A 113 22.72 8.60 3.60
CA ARG A 113 22.48 7.15 3.52
C ARG A 113 22.05 6.74 2.11
N HIS A 114 21.11 7.47 1.51
CA HIS A 114 20.64 7.20 0.16
C HIS A 114 21.75 7.37 -0.88
N LYS A 115 22.57 8.43 -0.78
CA LYS A 115 23.75 8.62 -1.66
C LYS A 115 24.71 7.45 -1.56
N LEU A 116 25.02 6.99 -0.35
CA LEU A 116 25.91 5.85 -0.12
C LEU A 116 25.35 4.56 -0.77
N GLU A 117 24.05 4.32 -0.61
CA GLU A 117 23.35 3.18 -1.21
C GLU A 117 23.37 3.24 -2.75
N VAL A 118 23.17 4.43 -3.34
CA VAL A 118 23.19 4.66 -4.79
C VAL A 118 24.61 4.53 -5.37
N GLU A 119 25.60 5.12 -4.72
CA GLU A 119 26.99 5.11 -5.18
C GLU A 119 27.58 3.69 -5.15
N ARG A 120 27.27 2.92 -4.10
CA ARG A 120 27.69 1.51 -4.01
C ARG A 120 26.89 0.59 -4.92
N SER A 121 25.60 0.88 -5.16
CA SER A 121 24.80 0.20 -6.18
C SER A 121 25.41 0.39 -7.59
N ARG A 122 25.86 1.62 -7.93
CA ARG A 122 26.59 1.88 -9.20
C ARG A 122 27.93 1.17 -9.28
N ASN A 123 28.69 1.11 -8.18
CA ASN A 123 29.99 0.43 -8.15
C ASN A 123 29.86 -1.10 -8.25
N SER A 124 28.81 -1.69 -7.66
CA SER A 124 28.47 -3.12 -7.81
C SER A 124 27.96 -3.45 -9.22
N GLN A 125 27.28 -2.50 -9.89
CA GLN A 125 26.84 -2.63 -11.29
C GLN A 125 27.98 -2.51 -12.33
N ALA A 126 29.00 -1.69 -12.06
CA ALA A 126 30.15 -1.55 -12.98
C ALA A 126 31.01 -2.82 -13.09
N CYS A 127 30.96 -3.70 -12.08
CA CYS A 127 31.71 -4.96 -12.04
C CYS A 127 30.90 -6.20 -12.46
N ARG A 128 29.59 -6.06 -12.74
CA ARG A 128 28.72 -7.20 -13.08
C ARG A 128 28.15 -7.03 -14.49
N GLY A 129 28.79 -7.71 -15.45
CA GLY A 129 28.11 -8.07 -16.69
C GLY A 129 26.79 -8.79 -16.37
N SER A 130 25.73 -8.41 -17.09
CA SER A 130 24.39 -9.01 -17.14
C SER A 130 24.17 -10.23 -16.24
N SER A 131 23.73 -10.00 -14.99
CA SER A 131 23.12 -11.05 -14.17
C SER A 131 22.12 -10.43 -13.20
N THR A 132 20.84 -10.62 -13.50
CA THR A 132 19.70 -10.28 -12.64
C THR A 132 19.74 -11.13 -11.37
N ARG A 133 20.21 -10.56 -10.25
CA ARG A 133 20.13 -11.20 -8.93
C ARG A 133 18.72 -11.00 -8.34
N LYS A 134 17.92 -12.09 -8.30
CA LYS A 134 16.61 -12.14 -7.64
C LYS A 134 16.75 -11.94 -6.12
N PRO A 135 15.77 -11.30 -5.44
CA PRO A 135 15.77 -11.18 -3.98
C PRO A 135 15.53 -12.55 -3.31
N PRO A 136 15.92 -12.72 -2.03
CA PRO A 136 15.81 -14.00 -1.34
C PRO A 136 14.34 -14.36 -1.12
N ARG A 137 13.90 -15.47 -1.71
CA ARG A 137 12.58 -16.05 -1.46
C ARG A 137 12.54 -16.57 -0.02
N ALA A 138 11.59 -16.10 0.79
CA ALA A 138 11.07 -16.93 1.86
C ALA A 138 10.69 -18.28 1.22
N LYS A 139 11.12 -19.41 1.78
CA LYS A 139 10.67 -20.71 1.27
C LYS A 139 9.15 -20.76 1.44
N ASP A 140 8.41 -20.61 0.35
CA ASP A 140 6.95 -20.70 0.35
C ASP A 140 6.58 -22.11 0.86
N ASP A 141 6.09 -22.19 2.09
CA ASP A 141 5.71 -23.45 2.72
C ASP A 141 4.36 -23.91 2.16
N PHE A 142 4.41 -24.74 1.12
CA PHE A 142 3.24 -25.38 0.49
C PHE A 142 2.68 -26.56 1.30
N SER A 143 3.13 -26.76 2.54
CA SER A 143 2.47 -27.72 3.42
C SER A 143 1.08 -27.22 3.78
N ILE A 144 0.10 -28.10 3.65
CA ILE A 144 -1.29 -27.85 4.02
C ILE A 144 -1.55 -28.67 5.28
N PRO A 145 -2.11 -28.07 6.35
CA PRO A 145 -2.53 -28.83 7.51
C PRO A 145 -3.48 -29.95 7.09
N MET A 146 -3.33 -31.15 7.65
CA MET A 146 -4.26 -32.27 7.41
C MET A 146 -5.50 -32.12 8.30
N GLU A 147 -6.16 -30.97 8.18
CA GLU A 147 -7.40 -30.62 8.84
C GLU A 147 -8.57 -30.75 7.84
N GLU A 148 -9.79 -30.82 8.35
CA GLU A 148 -10.98 -30.86 7.51
C GLU A 148 -11.16 -29.52 6.77
N PRO A 149 -11.22 -29.52 5.42
CA PRO A 149 -11.41 -28.30 4.67
C PRO A 149 -12.84 -27.78 4.80
N GLU A 150 -12.97 -26.48 5.04
CA GLU A 150 -14.25 -25.78 5.03
C GLU A 150 -14.45 -25.11 3.67
N ILE A 151 -15.54 -25.45 2.98
CA ILE A 151 -15.87 -24.84 1.68
C ILE A 151 -16.65 -23.54 1.93
N LEU A 152 -15.94 -22.41 1.80
CA LEU A 152 -16.51 -21.07 1.99
C LEU A 152 -17.30 -20.59 0.78
N ARG A 153 -16.88 -21.00 -0.43
CA ARG A 153 -17.59 -20.81 -1.70
C ARG A 153 -17.43 -22.07 -2.54
N THR A 154 -18.51 -22.53 -3.16
CA THR A 154 -18.54 -23.76 -3.96
C THR A 154 -17.40 -23.80 -4.97
N LEU A 155 -16.65 -24.90 -4.99
CA LEU A 155 -15.58 -25.14 -5.95
C LEU A 155 -16.18 -25.45 -7.33
N ALA A 156 -15.68 -24.78 -8.36
CA ALA A 156 -16.06 -25.05 -9.74
C ALA A 156 -15.57 -26.43 -10.18
N ASN A 157 -16.27 -27.04 -11.13
CA ASN A 157 -15.92 -28.37 -11.65
C ASN A 157 -14.47 -28.44 -12.12
N ASP A 158 -13.95 -27.39 -12.76
CA ASP A 158 -12.56 -27.36 -13.25
C ASP A 158 -11.54 -27.49 -12.10
N VAL A 159 -11.82 -26.88 -10.94
CA VAL A 159 -10.99 -27.02 -9.74
C VAL A 159 -11.09 -28.43 -9.17
N VAL A 160 -12.30 -28.99 -9.13
CA VAL A 160 -12.51 -30.37 -8.66
C VAL A 160 -11.77 -31.38 -9.54
N MET A 161 -11.84 -31.22 -10.86
CA MET A 161 -11.12 -32.06 -11.83
C MET A 161 -9.60 -31.89 -11.69
N LEU A 162 -9.09 -30.67 -11.51
CA LEU A 162 -7.68 -30.41 -11.27
C LEU A 162 -7.19 -31.12 -9.99
N LEU A 163 -7.97 -31.07 -8.92
CA LEU A 163 -7.63 -31.73 -7.66
C LEU A 163 -7.69 -33.26 -7.78
N GLN A 164 -8.64 -33.82 -8.52
CA GLN A 164 -8.66 -35.26 -8.82
C GLN A 164 -7.39 -35.74 -9.52
N GLN A 165 -6.90 -35.00 -10.52
CA GLN A 165 -5.65 -35.34 -11.24
C GLN A 165 -4.41 -35.39 -10.33
N HIS A 166 -4.48 -34.70 -9.18
CA HIS A 166 -3.42 -34.63 -8.20
C HIS A 166 -3.67 -35.51 -6.97
N SER A 167 -4.74 -36.31 -6.99
CA SER A 167 -5.07 -37.29 -5.97
C SER A 167 -4.52 -38.67 -6.34
N ASP A 168 -4.11 -39.45 -5.34
CA ASP A 168 -3.72 -40.86 -5.53
C ASP A 168 -4.95 -41.79 -5.73
N GLN A 169 -6.18 -41.24 -5.70
CA GLN A 169 -7.44 -41.97 -5.83
C GLN A 169 -8.13 -41.60 -7.14
N ASP A 170 -8.70 -42.59 -7.84
CA ASP A 170 -9.50 -42.40 -9.07
C ASP A 170 -10.87 -41.72 -8.82
N SER A 171 -11.13 -41.25 -7.59
CA SER A 171 -12.40 -40.64 -7.16
C SER A 171 -12.23 -39.16 -6.80
N ILE A 172 -13.36 -38.44 -6.72
CA ILE A 172 -13.36 -37.03 -6.27
C ILE A 172 -12.76 -36.96 -4.86
N PRO A 173 -11.67 -36.20 -4.64
CA PRO A 173 -11.13 -36.07 -3.29
C PRO A 173 -12.14 -35.36 -2.40
N SER A 174 -12.37 -35.91 -1.20
CA SER A 174 -13.27 -35.35 -0.20
C SER A 174 -12.59 -35.30 1.17
N GLY A 175 -13.01 -34.36 2.03
CA GLY A 175 -12.41 -34.19 3.36
C GLY A 175 -10.90 -33.94 3.27
N THR A 176 -10.10 -34.63 4.07
CA THR A 176 -8.64 -34.45 4.11
C THR A 176 -7.92 -34.85 2.81
N ALA A 177 -8.54 -35.64 1.93
CA ALA A 177 -7.95 -35.99 0.64
C ALA A 177 -7.82 -34.76 -0.29
N ILE A 178 -8.70 -33.76 -0.14
CA ILE A 178 -8.59 -32.47 -0.85
C ILE A 178 -7.29 -31.76 -0.46
N CYS A 179 -6.90 -31.83 0.82
CA CYS A 179 -5.68 -31.19 1.33
C CYS A 179 -4.42 -31.82 0.72
N SER A 180 -4.37 -33.16 0.60
CA SER A 180 -3.26 -33.85 -0.06
C SER A 180 -3.18 -33.53 -1.55
N ALA A 181 -4.32 -33.58 -2.25
CA ALA A 181 -4.40 -33.22 -3.67
C ALA A 181 -3.97 -31.78 -3.93
N LEU A 182 -4.45 -30.82 -3.13
CA LEU A 182 -4.04 -29.43 -3.25
C LEU A 182 -2.56 -29.24 -2.94
N SER A 183 -2.01 -29.93 -1.93
CA SER A 183 -0.57 -29.82 -1.63
C SER A 183 0.28 -30.34 -2.79
N SER A 184 -0.16 -31.42 -3.45
CA SER A 184 0.46 -31.93 -4.67
C SER A 184 0.38 -30.92 -5.82
N ALA A 185 -0.81 -30.37 -6.09
CA ALA A 185 -1.01 -29.33 -7.11
C ALA A 185 -0.16 -28.07 -6.86
N LEU A 186 -0.06 -27.59 -5.61
CA LEU A 186 0.77 -26.43 -5.25
C LEU A 186 2.26 -26.68 -5.48
N LYS A 187 2.76 -27.90 -5.18
CA LYS A 187 4.18 -28.26 -5.40
C LYS A 187 4.54 -28.32 -6.88
N ASN A 188 3.59 -28.71 -7.73
CA ASN A 188 3.76 -28.78 -9.18
C ASN A 188 3.46 -27.44 -9.88
N GLY A 189 2.77 -26.53 -9.20
CA GLY A 189 2.37 -25.24 -9.73
C GLY A 189 3.52 -24.24 -9.85
N LYS A 190 3.30 -23.21 -10.67
CA LYS A 190 4.23 -22.09 -10.87
C LYS A 190 3.86 -20.93 -9.96
N VAL A 191 4.75 -20.57 -9.03
CA VAL A 191 4.60 -19.37 -8.21
C VAL A 191 4.65 -18.13 -9.10
N LEU A 192 3.53 -17.40 -9.16
CA LEU A 192 3.42 -16.13 -9.87
C LEU A 192 3.86 -14.96 -8.99
N TRP A 193 3.50 -15.00 -7.71
CA TRP A 193 3.77 -13.92 -6.77
C TRP A 193 3.78 -14.42 -5.31
N SER A 194 4.60 -13.79 -4.45
CA SER A 194 4.62 -14.05 -3.00
C SER A 194 5.06 -12.80 -2.24
N HIS A 195 4.27 -12.35 -1.26
CA HIS A 195 4.61 -11.23 -0.38
C HIS A 195 3.76 -11.25 0.90
N PHE A 196 4.30 -10.76 2.03
CA PHE A 196 3.62 -10.67 3.33
C PHE A 196 2.82 -11.93 3.75
N GLY A 197 3.34 -13.12 3.46
CA GLY A 197 2.67 -14.38 3.82
C GLY A 197 1.47 -14.76 2.96
N ARG A 198 1.31 -14.10 1.80
CA ARG A 198 0.35 -14.44 0.75
C ARG A 198 1.10 -14.91 -0.48
N VAL A 199 0.57 -15.92 -1.15
CA VAL A 199 1.18 -16.55 -2.32
C VAL A 199 0.13 -16.73 -3.41
N VAL A 200 0.52 -16.53 -4.66
CA VAL A 200 -0.29 -16.77 -5.85
C VAL A 200 0.43 -17.81 -6.70
N VAL A 201 -0.22 -18.95 -6.91
CA VAL A 201 0.33 -20.09 -7.66
C VAL A 201 -0.58 -20.39 -8.84
N GLN A 202 -0.02 -20.43 -10.03
CA GLN A 202 -0.66 -20.98 -11.20
C GLN A 202 -0.62 -22.51 -11.11
N LEU A 203 -1.79 -23.14 -11.07
CA LEU A 203 -1.93 -24.59 -10.96
C LEU A 203 -1.92 -25.29 -12.32
N ASP A 204 -2.49 -24.64 -13.35
CA ASP A 204 -2.45 -25.11 -14.74
C ASP A 204 -2.56 -23.92 -15.74
N GLU A 205 -2.93 -24.16 -17.00
CA GLU A 205 -3.10 -23.11 -18.02
C GLU A 205 -4.25 -22.13 -17.76
N HIS A 206 -5.16 -22.45 -16.84
CA HIS A 206 -6.43 -21.74 -16.64
C HIS A 206 -6.71 -21.36 -15.18
N ILE A 207 -6.11 -22.01 -14.20
CA ILE A 207 -6.46 -21.93 -12.78
C ILE A 207 -5.28 -21.38 -11.99
N VAL A 208 -5.58 -20.38 -11.18
CA VAL A 208 -4.68 -19.79 -10.18
C VAL A 208 -5.30 -19.96 -8.81
N VAL A 209 -4.46 -20.22 -7.80
CA VAL A 209 -4.85 -20.15 -6.39
C VAL A 209 -4.07 -19.05 -5.69
N LYS A 210 -4.81 -18.13 -5.07
CA LYS A 210 -4.30 -17.13 -4.12
C LYS A 210 -4.55 -17.64 -2.71
N PHE A 211 -3.51 -17.77 -1.90
CA PHE A 211 -3.66 -18.29 -0.54
C PHE A 211 -2.74 -17.62 0.47
N GLY A 212 -3.12 -17.72 1.74
CA GLY A 212 -2.45 -17.08 2.85
C GLY A 212 -3.34 -17.06 4.09
N ASN A 213 -2.80 -16.51 5.18
CA ASN A 213 -3.57 -16.34 6.41
C ASN A 213 -4.48 -15.10 6.30
N ASN A 214 -5.71 -15.19 6.80
CA ASN A 214 -6.66 -14.07 6.91
C ASN A 214 -6.96 -13.35 5.57
N ILE A 215 -7.09 -14.10 4.47
CA ILE A 215 -7.54 -13.52 3.19
C ILE A 215 -9.04 -13.28 3.26
N THR A 216 -9.47 -12.05 2.97
CA THR A 216 -10.88 -11.68 2.91
C THR A 216 -11.53 -12.23 1.65
N LEU A 217 -12.81 -12.59 1.75
CA LEU A 217 -13.58 -13.12 0.61
C LEU A 217 -14.00 -12.04 -0.41
N THR A 218 -13.72 -10.76 -0.13
CA THR A 218 -14.05 -9.60 -0.98
C THR A 218 -13.67 -9.76 -2.44
N ASP A 219 -12.49 -10.32 -2.71
CA ASP A 219 -11.98 -10.53 -4.07
C ASP A 219 -12.89 -11.51 -4.85
N ALA A 220 -13.17 -12.69 -4.26
CA ALA A 220 -14.07 -13.68 -4.84
C ALA A 220 -15.53 -13.19 -4.93
N ASP A 221 -16.03 -12.51 -3.92
CA ASP A 221 -17.41 -12.01 -3.90
C ASP A 221 -17.64 -10.91 -4.96
N THR A 222 -16.68 -10.00 -5.11
CA THR A 222 -16.78 -8.91 -6.10
C THR A 222 -16.62 -9.42 -7.52
N THR A 223 -15.63 -10.29 -7.77
CA THR A 223 -15.43 -10.87 -9.09
C THR A 223 -16.62 -11.77 -9.50
N ALA A 224 -17.27 -12.45 -8.55
CA ALA A 224 -18.51 -13.18 -8.81
C ALA A 224 -19.66 -12.25 -9.22
N HIS A 225 -19.81 -11.11 -8.53
CA HIS A 225 -20.81 -10.09 -8.86
C HIS A 225 -20.59 -9.51 -10.25
N ILE A 226 -19.34 -9.17 -10.61
CA ILE A 226 -18.98 -8.68 -11.94
C ILE A 226 -19.30 -9.75 -13.00
N ALA A 227 -18.81 -10.97 -12.82
CA ALA A 227 -19.00 -12.07 -13.79
C ALA A 227 -20.48 -12.43 -14.01
N LYS A 228 -21.34 -12.20 -13.00
CA LYS A 228 -22.79 -12.39 -13.12
C LYS A 228 -23.46 -11.33 -14.02
N LEU A 229 -22.89 -10.13 -14.11
CA LEU A 229 -23.54 -8.96 -14.70
C LEU A 229 -22.89 -8.50 -16.01
N SER A 230 -21.63 -8.83 -16.24
CA SER A 230 -20.87 -8.34 -17.38
C SER A 230 -19.74 -9.29 -17.77
N ASP A 231 -19.66 -9.61 -19.06
CA ASP A 231 -18.48 -10.25 -19.68
C ASP A 231 -17.49 -9.22 -20.25
N ASP A 232 -17.85 -7.93 -20.22
CA ASP A 232 -17.10 -6.82 -20.80
C ASP A 232 -16.09 -6.18 -19.84
N ILE A 233 -16.16 -6.52 -18.55
CA ILE A 233 -15.22 -6.05 -17.53
C ILE A 233 -14.22 -7.19 -17.30
N PRO A 234 -12.95 -7.03 -17.72
CA PRO A 234 -11.99 -8.12 -17.66
C PRO A 234 -11.49 -8.28 -16.22
N ALA A 235 -12.02 -9.28 -15.52
CA ALA A 235 -11.64 -9.66 -14.17
C ALA A 235 -11.48 -11.20 -14.08
N PRO A 236 -10.67 -11.74 -13.15
CA PRO A 236 -10.65 -13.17 -12.88
C PRO A 236 -12.06 -13.68 -12.55
N ARG A 237 -12.48 -14.80 -13.12
CA ARG A 237 -13.70 -15.48 -12.66
C ARG A 237 -13.35 -16.29 -11.41
N PRO A 238 -14.11 -16.15 -10.31
CA PRO A 238 -13.88 -16.95 -9.12
C PRO A 238 -14.30 -18.39 -9.37
N LEU A 239 -13.44 -19.33 -8.97
CA LEU A 239 -13.64 -20.78 -9.14
C LEU A 239 -13.86 -21.49 -7.80
N GLY A 240 -14.07 -20.74 -6.73
CA GLY A 240 -14.39 -21.24 -5.39
C GLY A 240 -13.36 -20.88 -4.34
N VAL A 241 -13.73 -21.07 -3.08
CA VAL A 241 -12.90 -20.72 -1.93
C VAL A 241 -13.05 -21.78 -0.86
N MET A 242 -11.92 -22.21 -0.29
CA MET A 242 -11.91 -23.08 0.88
C MET A 242 -10.89 -22.62 1.91
N SER A 243 -11.10 -23.00 3.16
CA SER A 243 -10.15 -22.81 4.26
C SER A 243 -9.67 -24.15 4.81
N VAL A 244 -8.41 -24.20 5.23
CA VAL A 244 -7.84 -25.30 5.99
C VAL A 244 -7.08 -24.69 7.17
N GLY A 245 -7.59 -24.90 8.38
CA GLY A 245 -7.14 -24.19 9.57
C GLY A 245 -7.27 -22.67 9.39
N LYS A 246 -6.14 -21.95 9.49
CA LYS A 246 -6.09 -20.48 9.33
C LYS A 246 -5.79 -20.01 7.91
N ARG A 247 -5.52 -20.93 6.98
CA ARG A 247 -5.17 -20.60 5.59
C ARG A 247 -6.41 -20.65 4.72
N THR A 248 -6.62 -19.60 3.95
CA THR A 248 -7.68 -19.52 2.95
C THR A 248 -7.07 -19.70 1.56
N TYR A 249 -7.71 -20.50 0.71
CA TYR A 249 -7.33 -20.80 -0.66
C TYR A 249 -8.46 -20.35 -1.58
N MET A 250 -8.18 -19.33 -2.40
CA MET A 250 -9.11 -18.73 -3.34
C MET A 250 -8.70 -19.10 -4.76
N PHE A 251 -9.53 -19.90 -5.43
CA PHE A 251 -9.31 -20.33 -6.80
C PHE A 251 -9.98 -19.35 -7.76
N MET A 252 -9.30 -19.03 -8.85
CA MET A 252 -9.78 -18.10 -9.88
C MET A 252 -9.15 -18.41 -11.23
N THR A 253 -9.73 -17.89 -12.30
CA THR A 253 -9.15 -18.04 -13.64
C THR A 253 -7.87 -17.22 -13.79
N LEU A 254 -6.87 -17.78 -14.47
CA LEU A 254 -5.65 -17.08 -14.88
C LEU A 254 -5.99 -15.97 -15.87
N VAL A 255 -5.61 -14.73 -15.54
CA VAL A 255 -5.63 -13.62 -16.50
C VAL A 255 -4.32 -13.65 -17.29
N LYS A 256 -4.42 -13.73 -18.62
CA LYS A 256 -3.25 -13.83 -19.51
C LYS A 256 -2.54 -12.48 -19.66
N GLY A 257 -1.22 -12.53 -19.87
CA GLY A 257 -0.39 -11.36 -20.18
C GLY A 257 0.66 -11.06 -19.12
N ASP A 258 1.33 -9.93 -19.28
CA ASP A 258 2.30 -9.38 -18.36
C ASP A 258 1.64 -8.40 -17.40
N CYS A 259 2.16 -8.35 -16.17
CA CYS A 259 1.81 -7.30 -15.21
C CYS A 259 2.30 -5.95 -15.75
N LEU A 260 1.40 -4.97 -15.88
CA LEU A 260 1.70 -3.66 -16.46
C LEU A 260 2.83 -2.96 -15.70
N GLY A 261 2.87 -3.10 -14.38
CA GLY A 261 3.92 -2.54 -13.53
C GLY A 261 5.34 -3.01 -13.90
N ASN A 262 5.49 -4.20 -14.49
CA ASN A 262 6.79 -4.73 -14.91
C ASN A 262 7.28 -4.12 -16.23
N ILE A 263 6.38 -3.70 -17.11
CA ILE A 263 6.71 -3.21 -18.45
C ILE A 263 6.52 -1.71 -18.62
N TRP A 264 5.84 -1.04 -17.67
CA TRP A 264 5.41 0.36 -17.75
C TRP A 264 6.53 1.34 -18.14
N SER A 265 7.71 1.18 -17.55
CA SER A 265 8.87 2.07 -17.81
C SER A 265 9.41 1.96 -19.24
N GLY A 266 9.13 0.86 -19.94
CA GLY A 266 9.54 0.63 -21.33
C GLY A 266 8.46 0.98 -22.36
N LEU A 267 7.29 1.44 -21.94
CA LEU A 267 6.20 1.83 -22.84
C LEU A 267 6.39 3.26 -23.36
N SER A 268 6.04 3.45 -24.62
CA SER A 268 5.90 4.78 -25.22
C SER A 268 4.66 5.51 -24.69
N ASP A 269 4.63 6.83 -24.83
CA ASP A 269 3.47 7.62 -24.42
C ASP A 269 2.19 7.23 -25.17
N VAL A 270 2.31 6.83 -26.44
CA VAL A 270 1.19 6.33 -27.26
C VAL A 270 0.61 5.04 -26.66
N GLU A 271 1.46 4.12 -26.22
CA GLU A 271 1.02 2.87 -25.56
C GLU A 271 0.39 3.16 -24.19
N LYS A 272 0.97 4.07 -23.41
CA LYS A 272 0.41 4.50 -22.11
C LYS A 272 -0.95 5.18 -22.27
N ILE A 273 -1.11 6.01 -23.30
CA ILE A 273 -2.39 6.63 -23.68
C ILE A 273 -3.40 5.55 -24.09
N SER A 274 -3.00 4.58 -24.92
CA SER A 274 -3.88 3.47 -25.31
C SER A 274 -4.39 2.68 -24.09
N ILE A 275 -3.51 2.39 -23.12
CA ILE A 275 -3.91 1.72 -21.87
C ILE A 275 -4.89 2.58 -21.08
N ARG A 276 -4.61 3.88 -20.92
CA ARG A 276 -5.51 4.82 -20.24
C ARG A 276 -6.91 4.79 -20.87
N ASP A 277 -6.98 4.89 -22.20
CA ASP A 277 -8.26 4.96 -22.92
C ASP A 277 -9.06 3.65 -22.79
N GLN A 278 -8.37 2.50 -22.76
CA GLN A 278 -9.01 1.21 -22.48
C GLN A 278 -9.55 1.14 -21.03
N LEU A 279 -8.77 1.60 -20.07
CA LEU A 279 -9.18 1.63 -18.67
C LEU A 279 -10.34 2.61 -18.43
N ASP A 280 -10.40 3.74 -19.15
CA ASP A 280 -11.54 4.66 -19.12
C ASP A 280 -12.84 3.93 -19.44
N ILE A 281 -12.84 3.10 -20.49
CA ILE A 281 -14.00 2.30 -20.89
C ILE A 281 -14.32 1.25 -19.81
N ILE A 282 -13.32 0.51 -19.33
CA ILE A 282 -13.50 -0.55 -18.33
C ILE A 282 -14.11 0.01 -17.04
N LEU A 283 -13.58 1.13 -16.53
CA LEU A 283 -14.06 1.74 -15.30
C LEU A 283 -15.43 2.39 -15.46
N GLY A 284 -15.72 2.99 -16.63
CA GLY A 284 -17.06 3.45 -16.95
C GLY A 284 -18.10 2.32 -16.89
N LYS A 285 -17.78 1.15 -17.45
CA LYS A 285 -18.64 -0.05 -17.36
C LYS A 285 -18.75 -0.57 -15.93
N LEU A 286 -17.65 -0.60 -15.17
CA LEU A 286 -17.66 -1.02 -13.76
C LEU A 286 -18.63 -0.17 -12.93
N ARG A 287 -18.55 1.16 -13.07
CA ARG A 287 -19.41 2.10 -12.32
C ARG A 287 -20.89 2.01 -12.68
N ALA A 288 -21.19 1.58 -13.91
CA ALA A 288 -22.56 1.39 -14.37
C ALA A 288 -23.21 0.10 -13.84
N LEU A 289 -22.45 -0.79 -13.20
CA LEU A 289 -23.02 -2.01 -12.61
C LEU A 289 -23.95 -1.67 -11.44
N PRO A 290 -25.08 -2.39 -11.28
CA PRO A 290 -25.88 -2.30 -10.07
C PRO A 290 -25.05 -2.71 -8.85
N LEU A 291 -25.27 -2.03 -7.72
CA LEU A 291 -24.57 -2.32 -6.47
C LEU A 291 -25.01 -3.70 -5.93
N PRO A 292 -24.09 -4.49 -5.33
CA PRO A 292 -24.43 -5.79 -4.75
C PRO A 292 -25.28 -5.69 -3.48
N SER A 293 -25.33 -4.50 -2.86
CA SER A 293 -25.96 -4.25 -1.58
C SER A 293 -26.31 -2.76 -1.43
N GLN A 294 -27.22 -2.44 -0.51
CA GLN A 294 -27.45 -1.06 -0.06
C GLN A 294 -26.32 -0.53 0.83
N TYR A 295 -25.50 -1.42 1.40
CA TYR A 295 -24.37 -1.05 2.24
C TYR A 295 -23.10 -0.85 1.41
N LEU A 296 -22.33 0.18 1.76
CA LEU A 296 -21.02 0.49 1.20
C LEU A 296 -19.96 -0.53 1.65
N GLY A 297 -18.93 -0.66 0.83
CA GLY A 297 -17.81 -1.55 1.05
C GLY A 297 -17.82 -2.79 0.17
N GLY A 298 -16.91 -3.71 0.46
CA GLY A 298 -16.73 -4.97 -0.27
C GLY A 298 -17.01 -6.20 0.58
N GLY A 299 -17.19 -7.34 -0.08
CA GLY A 299 -17.45 -8.64 0.56
C GLY A 299 -18.93 -8.86 0.92
N ASN A 300 -19.20 -10.02 1.53
CA ASN A 300 -20.54 -10.41 1.97
C ASN A 300 -20.52 -10.95 3.41
N PRO A 301 -21.01 -10.19 4.42
CA PRO A 301 -21.65 -8.88 4.29
C PRO A 301 -20.64 -7.75 3.94
N PRO A 302 -21.08 -6.67 3.26
CA PRO A 302 -20.19 -5.57 2.89
C PRO A 302 -19.58 -4.85 4.11
N ARG A 303 -18.28 -4.57 4.00
CA ARG A 303 -17.49 -3.81 4.97
C ARG A 303 -16.64 -2.77 4.26
N CYS A 304 -16.63 -1.54 4.77
CA CYS A 304 -15.71 -0.54 4.25
C CYS A 304 -14.31 -0.82 4.78
N ILE A 305 -13.34 -0.89 3.86
CA ILE A 305 -11.93 -1.07 4.18
C ILE A 305 -11.19 0.21 3.78
N ASP A 306 -10.40 0.73 4.71
CA ASP A 306 -9.47 1.82 4.43
C ASP A 306 -8.05 1.40 4.80
N CYS A 307 -7.21 1.30 3.77
CA CYS A 307 -5.78 1.06 3.90
C CYS A 307 -5.04 2.40 3.70
N ARG A 308 -4.66 3.03 4.81
CA ARG A 308 -3.70 4.15 4.86
C ARG A 308 -2.38 3.61 5.43
N MET A 309 -1.98 4.04 6.63
CA MET A 309 -0.86 3.42 7.35
C MET A 309 -1.18 2.03 7.89
N TRP A 310 -2.43 1.80 8.31
CA TRP A 310 -2.93 0.53 8.81
C TRP A 310 -4.25 0.19 8.13
N LYS A 311 -4.53 -1.10 7.96
CA LYS A 311 -5.83 -1.57 7.47
C LYS A 311 -6.87 -1.32 8.56
N ARG A 312 -7.90 -0.54 8.24
CA ARG A 312 -9.10 -0.35 9.05
C ARG A 312 -10.29 -0.96 8.35
N GLU A 313 -11.17 -1.55 9.13
CA GLU A 313 -12.43 -2.11 8.68
C GLU A 313 -13.56 -1.46 9.48
N SER A 314 -14.66 -1.13 8.82
CA SER A 314 -15.81 -0.56 9.51
C SER A 314 -16.38 -1.59 10.49
N PRO A 315 -16.61 -1.22 11.78
CA PRO A 315 -17.12 -2.16 12.77
C PRO A 315 -18.60 -2.50 12.54
N VAL A 316 -19.30 -1.66 11.76
CA VAL A 316 -20.72 -1.77 11.43
C VAL A 316 -20.93 -1.60 9.92
N PRO A 317 -22.05 -2.07 9.37
CA PRO A 317 -22.47 -1.72 8.01
C PRO A 317 -22.62 -0.20 7.85
N ILE A 318 -22.27 0.31 6.66
CA ILE A 318 -22.32 1.73 6.30
C ILE A 318 -23.33 1.88 5.16
N GLU A 319 -24.32 2.76 5.28
CA GLU A 319 -25.42 2.92 4.33
C GLU A 319 -25.27 4.13 3.40
N ASN A 320 -24.47 5.12 3.81
CA ASN A 320 -24.33 6.38 3.08
C ASN A 320 -22.97 7.02 3.30
N GLU A 321 -22.68 8.04 2.50
CA GLU A 321 -21.40 8.74 2.52
C GLU A 321 -21.16 9.51 3.82
N THR A 322 -22.20 10.04 4.48
CA THR A 322 -22.05 10.68 5.80
C THR A 322 -21.48 9.70 6.83
N GLN A 323 -21.98 8.47 6.86
CA GLN A 323 -21.45 7.40 7.71
C GLN A 323 -20.05 6.97 7.27
N PHE A 324 -19.78 6.93 5.96
CA PHE A 324 -18.44 6.66 5.43
C PHE A 324 -17.42 7.72 5.89
N ASN A 325 -17.77 9.00 5.83
CA ASN A 325 -16.95 10.09 6.33
C ASN A 325 -16.69 9.96 7.84
N ALA A 326 -17.71 9.62 8.61
CA ALA A 326 -17.54 9.30 10.03
C ALA A 326 -16.55 8.13 10.24
N PHE A 327 -16.60 7.10 9.40
CA PHE A 327 -15.64 6.00 9.41
C PHE A 327 -14.21 6.46 9.07
N LEU A 328 -14.01 7.28 8.04
CA LEU A 328 -12.68 7.80 7.68
C LEU A 328 -12.06 8.61 8.82
N LEU A 329 -12.90 9.39 9.53
CA LEU A 329 -12.53 10.14 10.72
C LEU A 329 -12.42 9.24 11.97
N SER A 330 -13.01 8.04 11.98
CA SER A 330 -12.87 7.09 13.08
C SER A 330 -11.52 6.38 12.99
N GLY A 331 -10.56 6.79 13.80
CA GLY A 331 -9.26 6.14 13.87
C GLY A 331 -8.58 6.41 15.20
N ASN A 332 -7.52 5.66 15.48
CA ASN A 332 -6.62 5.95 16.59
C ASN A 332 -5.86 7.24 16.26
N HIS A 333 -6.51 8.39 16.48
CA HIS A 333 -5.82 9.66 16.41
C HIS A 333 -4.69 9.66 17.43
N ARG A 334 -3.47 10.00 17.00
CA ARG A 334 -2.42 10.34 17.95
C ARG A 334 -2.94 11.44 18.88
N THR A 335 -2.64 11.35 20.17
CA THR A 335 -3.03 12.36 21.17
C THR A 335 -2.73 13.77 20.64
N GLY A 336 -3.72 14.67 20.69
CA GLY A 336 -3.59 16.04 20.21
C GLY A 336 -3.97 16.28 18.74
N ARG A 337 -4.41 15.26 17.99
CA ARG A 337 -4.86 15.43 16.59
C ARG A 337 -6.34 15.82 16.42
N GLN A 338 -7.13 15.80 17.49
CA GLN A 338 -8.57 16.12 17.48
C GLN A 338 -8.91 17.47 16.80
N PRO A 339 -8.19 18.59 17.04
CA PRO A 339 -8.50 19.85 16.36
C PRO A 339 -8.33 19.78 14.83
N TYR A 340 -7.41 18.95 14.33
CA TYR A 340 -7.23 18.76 12.89
C TYR A 340 -8.36 17.93 12.26
N VAL A 341 -8.89 16.96 13.03
CA VAL A 341 -10.07 16.17 12.65
C VAL A 341 -11.31 17.07 12.59
N GLU A 342 -11.46 17.98 13.54
CA GLU A 342 -12.54 18.97 13.55
C GLU A 342 -12.39 19.99 12.42
N PHE A 343 -11.16 20.40 12.12
CA PHE A 343 -10.86 21.30 11.00
C PHE A 343 -11.21 20.68 9.63
N VAL A 344 -10.91 19.39 9.41
CA VAL A 344 -11.14 18.73 8.12
C VAL A 344 -12.56 18.20 7.95
N ARG A 345 -13.26 17.87 9.03
CA ARG A 345 -14.64 17.36 9.00
C ARG A 345 -15.59 18.15 8.08
N PRO A 346 -15.69 19.49 8.13
CA PRO A 346 -16.58 20.25 7.25
C PRO A 346 -16.15 20.28 5.78
N MET A 347 -14.94 19.80 5.44
CA MET A 347 -14.45 19.70 4.06
C MET A 347 -14.90 18.41 3.37
N LEU A 348 -15.35 17.41 4.13
CA LEU A 348 -15.83 16.14 3.59
C LEU A 348 -17.26 16.30 3.08
N ARG A 349 -17.40 16.27 1.76
CA ARG A 349 -18.71 16.21 1.07
C ARG A 349 -19.35 14.84 1.28
N ASP A 350 -20.67 14.79 1.22
CA ASP A 350 -21.47 13.56 1.34
C ASP A 350 -22.57 13.45 0.26
N ASP A 351 -22.35 14.08 -0.89
CA ASP A 351 -23.26 14.17 -2.03
C ASP A 351 -22.74 13.46 -3.29
N HIS A 352 -21.74 12.59 -3.16
CA HIS A 352 -21.21 11.83 -4.29
C HIS A 352 -22.07 10.61 -4.61
N HIS A 353 -22.02 10.16 -5.87
CA HIS A 353 -22.64 8.90 -6.25
C HIS A 353 -21.88 7.72 -5.65
N ILE A 354 -22.62 6.72 -5.17
CA ILE A 354 -22.04 5.44 -4.74
C ILE A 354 -21.98 4.51 -5.95
N VAL A 355 -20.76 4.07 -6.28
CA VAL A 355 -20.48 3.26 -7.46
C VAL A 355 -19.58 2.08 -7.10
N MET A 356 -19.52 1.08 -7.97
CA MET A 356 -18.51 0.02 -7.85
C MET A 356 -17.12 0.59 -8.15
N THR A 357 -16.15 0.25 -7.29
CA THR A 357 -14.74 0.64 -7.42
C THR A 357 -13.85 -0.60 -7.28
N HIS A 358 -12.69 -0.59 -7.94
CA HIS A 358 -11.60 -1.53 -7.71
C HIS A 358 -10.88 -1.21 -6.40
N GLY A 359 -10.68 0.08 -6.09
CA GLY A 359 -10.14 0.54 -4.80
C GLY A 359 -8.62 0.33 -4.62
N ASP A 360 -7.94 -0.24 -5.61
CA ASP A 360 -6.47 -0.40 -5.66
C ASP A 360 -5.94 -0.45 -7.11
N LEU A 361 -6.43 0.45 -7.97
CA LEU A 361 -6.04 0.47 -9.39
C LEU A 361 -4.61 1.02 -9.58
N HIS A 362 -3.65 0.10 -9.53
CA HIS A 362 -2.23 0.36 -9.75
C HIS A 362 -1.69 -0.50 -10.90
N PRO A 363 -0.58 -0.10 -11.56
CA PRO A 363 0.02 -0.89 -12.65
C PRO A 363 0.32 -2.35 -12.28
N ARG A 364 0.60 -2.62 -10.99
CA ARG A 364 0.83 -3.99 -10.51
C ARG A 364 -0.41 -4.91 -10.62
N ASN A 365 -1.60 -4.31 -10.65
CA ASN A 365 -2.90 -4.97 -10.64
C ASN A 365 -3.57 -4.95 -12.03
N ILE A 366 -2.86 -4.54 -13.07
CA ILE A 366 -3.35 -4.48 -14.45
C ILE A 366 -2.54 -5.47 -15.29
N MET A 367 -3.23 -6.36 -16.00
CA MET A 367 -2.64 -7.32 -16.92
C MET A 367 -2.78 -6.81 -18.35
N VAL A 368 -1.72 -6.99 -19.14
CA VAL A 368 -1.68 -6.55 -20.53
C VAL A 368 -1.01 -7.57 -21.44
N ILE A 369 -1.43 -7.63 -22.69
CA ILE A 369 -0.71 -8.30 -23.77
C ILE A 369 -0.19 -7.23 -24.73
N LYS A 370 1.11 -7.29 -25.03
CA LYS A 370 1.76 -6.43 -26.03
C LYS A 370 2.15 -7.27 -27.23
N GLU A 371 1.63 -6.91 -28.40
CA GLU A 371 1.90 -7.54 -29.69
C GLU A 371 2.31 -6.46 -30.70
N GLU A 372 2.73 -6.85 -31.90
CA GLU A 372 3.12 -5.90 -32.97
C GLU A 372 2.00 -4.91 -33.33
N GLY A 373 0.74 -5.30 -33.10
CA GLY A 373 -0.46 -4.49 -33.34
C GLY A 373 -0.84 -3.51 -32.21
N GLY A 374 -0.15 -3.53 -31.07
CA GLY A 374 -0.42 -2.62 -29.95
C GLY A 374 -0.40 -3.31 -28.59
N ILE A 375 -0.95 -2.60 -27.59
CA ILE A 375 -1.05 -3.07 -26.21
C ILE A 375 -2.52 -3.13 -25.80
N GLN A 376 -2.94 -4.26 -25.23
CA GLN A 376 -4.31 -4.50 -24.81
C GLN A 376 -4.36 -4.82 -23.32
N VAL A 377 -5.29 -4.20 -22.59
CA VAL A 377 -5.64 -4.57 -21.22
C VAL A 377 -6.45 -5.86 -21.25
N THR A 378 -5.92 -6.89 -20.58
CA THR A 378 -6.51 -8.24 -20.55
C THR A 378 -7.19 -8.57 -19.23
N GLY A 379 -6.91 -7.80 -18.18
CA GLY A 379 -7.71 -7.84 -16.96
C GLY A 379 -7.19 -7.02 -15.80
N LEU A 380 -8.10 -6.74 -14.87
CA LEU A 380 -7.83 -6.14 -13.57
C LEU A 380 -7.84 -7.26 -12.52
N ILE A 381 -6.80 -7.34 -11.70
CA ILE A 381 -6.62 -8.37 -10.69
C ILE A 381 -6.50 -7.74 -9.30
N ASP A 382 -6.59 -8.57 -8.25
CA ASP A 382 -6.46 -8.16 -6.86
C ASP A 382 -7.60 -7.24 -6.38
N TRP A 383 -8.82 -7.78 -6.41
CA TRP A 383 -10.07 -7.09 -6.05
C TRP A 383 -10.30 -7.03 -4.53
N GLU A 384 -9.28 -7.20 -3.69
CA GLU A 384 -9.47 -7.30 -2.24
C GLU A 384 -9.92 -5.99 -1.56
N HIS A 385 -9.69 -4.85 -2.23
CA HIS A 385 -10.07 -3.51 -1.78
C HIS A 385 -11.29 -2.95 -2.51
N SER A 386 -11.89 -3.75 -3.38
CA SER A 386 -13.04 -3.37 -4.18
C SER A 386 -14.32 -3.29 -3.36
N GLY A 387 -15.33 -2.66 -3.93
CA GLY A 387 -16.65 -2.53 -3.31
C GLY A 387 -17.42 -1.31 -3.79
N ALA A 388 -18.57 -1.10 -3.15
CA ALA A 388 -19.40 0.09 -3.36
C ALA A 388 -18.87 1.25 -2.50
N TYR A 389 -18.37 2.30 -3.14
CA TYR A 389 -17.79 3.48 -2.47
C TYR A 389 -18.20 4.77 -3.19
N PRO A 390 -18.05 5.94 -2.55
CA PRO A 390 -18.17 7.21 -3.25
C PRO A 390 -17.29 7.26 -4.50
N GLU A 391 -17.78 7.82 -5.60
CA GLU A 391 -17.10 7.82 -6.90
C GLU A 391 -15.69 8.43 -6.89
N TYR A 392 -15.38 9.32 -5.96
CA TYR A 392 -14.04 9.88 -5.81
C TYR A 392 -13.00 8.86 -5.31
N TRP A 393 -13.45 7.78 -4.66
CA TRP A 393 -12.61 6.83 -3.95
C TRP A 393 -11.60 6.13 -4.87
N GLU A 394 -12.01 5.77 -6.08
CA GLU A 394 -11.12 5.17 -7.08
C GLU A 394 -9.94 6.08 -7.41
N PHE A 395 -10.20 7.37 -7.64
CA PHE A 395 -9.18 8.37 -7.96
C PHE A 395 -8.20 8.57 -6.82
N VAL A 396 -8.72 8.71 -5.60
CA VAL A 396 -7.89 8.89 -4.40
C VAL A 396 -7.00 7.66 -4.17
N LYS A 397 -7.56 6.45 -4.23
CA LYS A 397 -6.81 5.21 -3.99
C LYS A 397 -5.80 4.88 -5.08
N SER A 398 -6.09 5.21 -6.35
CA SER A 398 -5.13 5.09 -7.46
C SER A 398 -3.87 5.95 -7.26
N LEU A 399 -3.95 6.98 -6.42
CA LEU A 399 -2.84 7.89 -6.10
C LEU A 399 -2.15 7.57 -4.77
N ASN A 400 -2.57 6.54 -4.01
CA ASN A 400 -2.01 6.27 -2.68
C ASN A 400 -0.49 6.01 -2.70
N THR A 401 0.02 5.31 -3.72
CA THR A 401 1.46 4.98 -3.83
C THR A 401 2.33 6.11 -4.40
N MET A 402 1.75 7.29 -4.66
CA MET A 402 2.47 8.44 -5.20
C MET A 402 3.51 9.05 -4.26
N PHE A 403 3.49 8.79 -2.95
CA PHE A 403 4.41 9.40 -2.01
C PHE A 403 5.06 8.40 -1.04
N PRO A 404 6.41 8.45 -0.86
CA PRO A 404 7.35 9.20 -1.70
C PRO A 404 7.22 8.75 -3.15
N VAL A 405 7.38 9.66 -4.12
CA VAL A 405 7.29 9.32 -5.56
C VAL A 405 8.27 8.20 -5.83
N ARG A 406 7.79 6.97 -5.79
CA ARG A 406 8.53 5.81 -6.25
C ARG A 406 8.49 5.97 -7.76
N SER A 407 9.60 6.43 -8.32
CA SER A 407 9.88 6.61 -9.76
C SER A 407 8.77 6.12 -10.70
N GLY A 408 8.13 7.02 -11.43
CA GLY A 408 7.14 6.66 -12.44
C GLY A 408 6.27 7.85 -12.84
N ASP A 409 5.70 7.78 -14.03
CA ASP A 409 4.81 8.76 -14.63
C ASP A 409 3.34 8.29 -14.65
N TRP A 410 3.01 7.16 -13.99
CA TRP A 410 1.65 6.57 -13.95
C TRP A 410 0.55 7.58 -13.60
N CYS A 411 0.79 8.48 -12.65
CA CYS A 411 -0.20 9.50 -12.26
C CYS A 411 -0.63 10.41 -13.42
N PHE A 412 0.23 10.62 -14.41
CA PHE A 412 -0.07 11.44 -15.58
C PHE A 412 -0.91 10.70 -16.62
N PHE A 413 -1.07 9.38 -16.47
CA PHE A 413 -1.83 8.50 -17.37
C PHE A 413 -3.03 7.84 -16.67
N LEU A 414 -3.51 8.40 -15.56
CA LEU A 414 -4.72 7.89 -14.91
C LEU A 414 -5.94 7.99 -15.84
N PRO A 415 -6.81 6.96 -15.89
CA PRO A 415 -8.05 6.97 -16.66
C PRO A 415 -9.13 7.85 -16.01
N GLN A 416 -8.97 9.17 -16.15
CA GLN A 416 -9.82 10.19 -15.54
C GLN A 416 -11.21 10.29 -16.19
N ASN A 417 -11.43 9.83 -17.42
CA ASN A 417 -12.78 9.84 -18.00
C ASN A 417 -13.65 8.72 -17.40
N GLY A 418 -13.04 7.56 -17.10
CA GLY A 418 -13.72 6.45 -16.46
C GLY A 418 -13.83 6.61 -14.94
N MET A 419 -12.78 7.13 -14.29
CA MET A 419 -12.74 7.26 -12.82
C MET A 419 -13.10 8.65 -12.29
N GLY A 420 -13.22 9.66 -13.14
CA GLY A 420 -13.33 11.06 -12.71
C GLY A 420 -12.01 11.63 -12.18
N ALA A 421 -11.98 12.95 -11.95
CA ALA A 421 -10.82 13.66 -11.41
C ALA A 421 -11.23 14.43 -10.15
N TYR A 422 -10.70 13.98 -9.00
CA TYR A 422 -11.15 14.41 -7.67
C TYR A 422 -9.97 14.98 -6.87
N CYS A 423 -9.36 16.06 -7.38
CA CYS A 423 -8.16 16.66 -6.81
C CYS A 423 -8.38 17.28 -5.42
N ALA A 424 -9.59 17.80 -5.16
CA ALA A 424 -9.95 18.36 -3.86
C ALA A 424 -10.04 17.26 -2.81
N GLU A 425 -10.76 16.18 -3.13
CA GLU A 425 -10.95 14.99 -2.29
C GLU A 425 -9.60 14.30 -2.04
N PHE A 426 -8.74 14.21 -3.05
CA PHE A 426 -7.37 13.72 -2.87
C PHE A 426 -6.56 14.58 -1.90
N SER A 427 -6.64 15.91 -2.02
CA SER A 427 -5.93 16.82 -1.12
C SER A 427 -6.41 16.68 0.33
N ILE A 428 -7.73 16.54 0.51
CA ILE A 428 -8.35 16.29 1.81
C ILE A 428 -7.95 14.92 2.35
N ASP A 429 -7.94 13.87 1.52
CA ASP A 429 -7.53 12.52 1.91
C ASP A 429 -6.07 12.46 2.38
N ARG A 430 -5.18 13.19 1.70
CA ARG A 430 -3.78 13.35 2.14
C ARG A 430 -3.65 14.09 3.46
N PHE A 431 -4.52 15.07 3.71
CA PHE A 431 -4.57 15.71 5.02
C PHE A 431 -5.07 14.73 6.10
N LEU A 432 -6.12 13.96 5.81
CA LEU A 432 -6.63 12.90 6.69
C LEU A 432 -5.55 11.87 7.03
N GLU A 433 -4.77 11.43 6.03
CA GLU A 433 -3.65 10.51 6.22
C GLU A 433 -2.57 11.06 7.17
N ASN A 434 -2.45 12.37 7.37
CA ASN A 434 -1.52 12.95 8.36
C ASN A 434 -2.14 13.15 9.75
N CYS A 435 -3.47 13.07 9.85
CA CYS A 435 -4.23 13.35 11.06
C CYS A 435 -4.80 12.09 11.73
N VAL A 436 -5.05 11.05 10.93
CA VAL A 436 -5.74 9.82 11.31
C VAL A 436 -4.86 8.63 10.93
N THR A 437 -3.85 8.34 11.75
CA THR A 437 -2.92 7.20 11.57
C THR A 437 -2.63 6.48 12.85
#